data_AF-A0A8K0K6Y7-F1
#
_entry.id   AF-A0A8K0K6Y7-F1
#
_cell.length_a   1.000
_cell.length_b   1.000
_cell.length_c   1.000
_cell.angle_alpha   90.00
_cell.angle_beta   90.00
_cell.angle_gamma   90.00
#
_symmetry.space_group_name_H-M   'P 1'
#
loop_
_entity.id
_entity.type
_entity.pdbx_description
1 polymer ?
#
loop_
_entity_poly.entity_id
_entity_poly.type
_entity_poly.pdbx_seq_one_letter_code
_entity_poly.pdbx_strand_id
1 'polypeptide(L)'
;MSLSAARPLITVYSEKNTPTESTVALPVVFKAPIRPDVVNFVHQNMAKNHRQPYAVNKDAGHQTSAESWGTGRAVARIPRVRGGGTHRSGQGAFGNMCRGGRMFAPTKTWRRWHRKININQRRYAMVSAIAASGVPALVMSKGHMIQDVPEFPLVVSDKIQEYTKTKQATIFLRRIKAWNDIEKVYKSRRFRAGKGKMRNRRRIQRKGPLIVYHKNQGLVRAFRNIPGVDMIPVNKLNLLKLAPGGHVGRFVIWTQGAFAKLDKIYGTWREGSSMKKGYNLPMPKMANTDLSRLLKSEDIRKVMRAPRTKVERRVRKLNPLRNTRAMLRLNPYAAVLKRNAILTARRREHLREIELAKRRGLPLPKEVQKEAKLLELRKKLKKAARVAKGKKPKAPKEKGTAKKEQVKGKAAASKTKEKKEKPAKKAATDKQPKPKAEAKPAPSPAKK
;
A
#
# COMPACT_ATOMS: atom_id res chain seq x y z
N MET A 1 13.60 26.29 4.34
CA MET A 1 13.68 25.96 2.90
C MET A 1 13.80 24.45 2.75
N SER A 2 13.20 23.83 1.73
CA SER A 2 13.41 22.39 1.49
C SER A 2 14.87 22.18 1.11
N LEU A 3 15.60 21.41 1.91
CA LEU A 3 16.93 20.91 1.60
C LEU A 3 16.80 19.75 0.59
N SER A 4 16.26 20.05 -0.58
CA SER A 4 16.38 19.14 -1.72
C SER A 4 17.85 19.10 -2.11
N ALA A 5 18.45 17.91 -2.07
CA ALA A 5 19.83 17.69 -2.50
C ALA A 5 19.93 17.98 -4.01
N ALA A 6 20.30 19.21 -4.34
CA ALA A 6 20.44 19.65 -5.71
C ALA A 6 21.73 20.45 -5.84
N ARG A 7 22.48 20.18 -6.91
CA ARG A 7 23.71 20.91 -7.22
C ARG A 7 23.37 22.39 -7.37
N PRO A 8 24.06 23.29 -6.65
CA PRO A 8 23.76 24.72 -6.71
C PRO A 8 24.14 25.34 -8.06
N LEU A 9 25.19 24.81 -8.69
CA LEU A 9 25.68 25.19 -10.01
C LEU A 9 25.53 24.00 -10.95
N ILE A 10 25.10 24.27 -12.18
CA ILE A 10 24.94 23.29 -13.24
C ILE A 10 25.87 23.66 -14.39
N THR A 11 26.55 22.66 -14.93
CA THR A 11 27.43 22.85 -16.08
C THR A 11 26.61 22.96 -17.37
N VAL A 12 26.97 23.91 -18.24
CA VAL A 12 26.35 24.02 -19.56
C VAL A 12 27.14 23.16 -20.54
N TYR A 13 26.45 22.26 -21.25
CA TYR A 13 27.07 21.40 -22.25
C TYR A 13 27.05 22.03 -23.64
N SER A 14 28.14 21.88 -24.37
CA SER A 14 28.23 22.23 -25.78
C SER A 14 27.44 21.24 -26.64
N GLU A 15 27.24 21.58 -27.91
CA GLU A 15 26.65 20.68 -28.92
C GLU A 15 27.47 19.39 -29.15
N LYS A 16 28.73 19.39 -28.72
CA LYS A 16 29.66 18.26 -28.81
C LYS A 16 29.64 17.37 -27.56
N ASN A 17 28.76 17.65 -26.59
CA ASN A 17 28.72 16.98 -25.29
C ASN A 17 30.00 17.17 -24.46
N THR A 18 30.66 18.32 -24.63
CA THR A 18 31.75 18.75 -23.77
C THR A 18 31.22 19.77 -22.75
N PRO A 19 31.64 19.70 -21.48
CA PRO A 19 31.32 20.75 -20.52
C PRO A 19 31.95 22.06 -21.01
N THR A 20 31.17 23.13 -21.02
CA THR A 20 31.71 24.48 -21.25
C THR A 20 32.12 25.10 -19.92
N GLU A 21 32.96 26.12 -19.97
CA GLU A 21 33.35 26.90 -18.78
C GLU A 21 32.17 27.64 -18.14
N SER A 22 31.09 27.84 -18.89
CA SER A 22 29.89 28.50 -18.38
C SER A 22 29.10 27.58 -17.46
N THR A 23 28.79 28.10 -16.27
CA THR A 23 27.90 27.46 -15.30
C THR A 23 26.67 28.34 -15.07
N VAL A 24 25.55 27.72 -14.72
CA VAL A 24 24.30 28.42 -14.39
C VAL A 24 23.82 27.97 -13.02
N ALA A 25 23.42 28.92 -12.19
CA ALA A 25 22.80 28.62 -10.90
C ALA A 25 21.49 27.85 -11.10
N LEU A 26 21.24 26.84 -10.25
CA LEU A 26 20.01 26.06 -10.27
C LEU A 26 18.81 26.94 -9.89
N PRO A 27 17.81 27.10 -10.79
CA PRO A 27 16.61 27.85 -10.50
C PRO A 27 15.85 27.28 -9.30
N VAL A 28 15.33 28.16 -8.45
CA VAL A 28 14.70 27.78 -7.18
C VAL A 28 13.46 26.90 -7.39
N VAL A 29 12.83 27.01 -8.56
CA VAL A 29 11.71 26.15 -8.99
C VAL A 29 12.04 24.65 -8.95
N PHE A 30 13.31 24.24 -9.10
CA PHE A 30 13.72 22.84 -9.00
C PHE A 30 13.74 22.30 -7.56
N LYS A 31 13.79 23.19 -6.56
CA LYS A 31 13.72 22.83 -5.14
C LYS A 31 12.29 22.84 -4.59
N ALA A 32 11.31 23.13 -5.43
CA ALA A 32 9.92 23.18 -5.03
C ALA A 32 9.35 21.78 -4.67
N PRO A 33 8.35 21.71 -3.78
CA PRO A 33 7.77 20.44 -3.35
C PRO A 33 7.10 19.68 -4.50
N ILE A 34 7.52 18.43 -4.72
CA ILE A 34 6.95 17.54 -5.73
C ILE A 34 5.64 16.94 -5.20
N ARG A 35 4.50 17.39 -5.74
CA ARG A 35 3.14 16.92 -5.39
C ARG A 35 2.50 16.13 -6.55
N PRO A 36 2.69 14.81 -6.64
CA PRO A 36 2.15 14.01 -7.74
C PRO A 36 0.62 13.95 -7.77
N ASP A 37 -0.03 14.05 -6.61
CA ASP A 37 -1.49 14.13 -6.46
C ASP A 37 -2.07 15.38 -7.13
N VAL A 38 -1.47 16.55 -6.86
CA VAL A 38 -1.87 17.83 -7.47
C VAL A 38 -1.60 17.80 -8.97
N VAL A 39 -0.46 17.24 -9.40
CA VAL A 39 -0.14 17.09 -10.82
C VAL A 39 -1.19 16.23 -11.53
N ASN A 40 -1.54 15.07 -10.97
CA ASN A 40 -2.52 14.17 -11.56
C ASN A 40 -3.92 14.81 -11.63
N PHE A 41 -4.36 15.47 -10.55
CA PHE A 41 -5.63 16.18 -10.51
C PHE A 41 -5.73 17.27 -11.58
N VAL A 42 -4.69 18.11 -11.69
CA VAL A 42 -4.65 19.19 -12.69
C VAL A 42 -4.57 18.60 -14.10
N HIS A 43 -3.72 17.59 -14.33
CA HIS A 43 -3.56 16.93 -15.62
C HIS A 43 -4.90 16.35 -16.10
N GLN A 44 -5.61 15.62 -15.23
CA GLN A 44 -6.88 14.99 -15.58
C GLN A 44 -7.94 16.03 -16.00
N ASN A 45 -8.03 17.15 -15.29
CA ASN A 45 -8.98 18.21 -15.62
C ASN A 45 -8.55 19.01 -16.85
N MET A 46 -7.26 19.25 -17.04
CA MET A 46 -6.73 19.95 -18.21
C MET A 46 -6.90 19.12 -19.48
N ALA A 47 -6.70 17.80 -19.41
CA ALA A 47 -6.90 16.89 -20.54
C ALA A 47 -8.37 16.81 -20.99
N LYS A 48 -9.34 17.06 -20.10
CA LYS A 48 -10.76 17.13 -20.48
C LYS A 48 -11.06 18.32 -21.39
N ASN A 49 -10.30 19.41 -21.29
CA ASN A 49 -10.56 20.65 -22.03
C ASN A 49 -10.24 20.57 -23.53
N HIS A 50 -9.49 19.55 -23.97
CA HIS A 50 -9.21 19.32 -25.40
C HIS A 50 -10.26 18.42 -26.08
N ARG A 51 -11.26 17.92 -25.32
CA ARG A 51 -12.27 17.01 -25.89
C ARG A 51 -13.26 17.81 -26.74
N GLN A 52 -13.59 17.27 -27.90
CA GLN A 52 -14.69 17.76 -28.73
C GLN A 52 -16.01 17.15 -28.25
N PRO A 53 -17.09 17.94 -28.11
CA PRO A 53 -18.42 17.43 -27.81
C PRO A 53 -18.87 16.40 -28.84
N TYR A 54 -19.58 15.37 -28.39
CA TYR A 54 -20.26 14.41 -29.27
C TYR A 54 -21.63 14.08 -28.69
N ALA A 55 -22.59 13.87 -29.58
CA ALA A 55 -23.97 13.53 -29.24
C ALA A 55 -24.56 12.61 -30.31
N VAL A 56 -25.65 11.93 -29.96
CA VAL A 56 -26.50 11.23 -30.95
C VAL A 56 -27.44 12.25 -31.59
N ASN A 57 -27.95 11.96 -32.80
CA ASN A 57 -28.97 12.81 -33.41
C ASN A 57 -30.19 12.93 -32.47
N LYS A 58 -30.74 14.14 -32.33
CA LYS A 58 -31.86 14.46 -31.43
C LYS A 58 -33.09 13.62 -31.77
N ASP A 59 -33.32 13.42 -33.05
CA ASP A 59 -34.52 12.78 -33.61
C ASP A 59 -34.29 11.29 -33.94
N ALA A 60 -33.13 10.74 -33.57
CA ALA A 60 -32.85 9.32 -33.76
C ALA A 60 -33.86 8.44 -33.00
N GLY A 61 -34.52 7.55 -33.74
CA GLY A 61 -35.54 6.66 -33.19
C GLY A 61 -36.90 7.34 -32.96
N HIS A 62 -37.02 8.62 -33.32
CA HIS A 62 -38.25 9.42 -33.25
C HIS A 62 -38.84 9.78 -34.62
N GLN A 63 -38.19 9.36 -35.71
CA GLN A 63 -38.65 9.65 -37.08
C GLN A 63 -39.87 8.83 -37.49
N THR A 64 -40.15 7.72 -36.79
CA THR A 64 -41.23 6.79 -37.13
C THR A 64 -42.51 7.15 -36.40
N SER A 65 -43.62 7.34 -37.12
CA SER A 65 -44.94 7.45 -36.49
C SER A 65 -45.39 6.08 -35.97
N ALA A 66 -45.65 6.01 -34.66
CA ALA A 66 -46.01 4.79 -33.96
C ALA A 66 -46.88 5.08 -32.75
N GLU A 67 -47.86 4.24 -32.51
CA GLU A 67 -48.77 4.35 -31.37
C GLU A 67 -48.91 2.99 -30.69
N SER A 68 -49.17 2.98 -29.39
CA SER A 68 -49.43 1.73 -28.68
C SER A 68 -50.80 1.20 -29.07
N TRP A 69 -50.89 -0.09 -29.35
CA TRP A 69 -52.18 -0.74 -29.65
C TRP A 69 -53.05 -0.97 -28.41
N GLY A 70 -52.56 -0.63 -27.22
CA GLY A 70 -53.27 -0.85 -25.96
C GLY A 70 -53.24 -2.32 -25.52
N THR A 71 -54.20 -2.70 -24.68
CA THR A 71 -54.41 -4.09 -24.21
C THR A 71 -55.30 -4.88 -25.16
N GLY A 72 -55.43 -6.20 -24.93
CA GLY A 72 -56.40 -7.04 -25.65
C GLY A 72 -55.92 -7.59 -27.01
N ARG A 73 -54.66 -7.36 -27.40
CA ARG A 73 -54.09 -7.86 -28.67
C ARG A 73 -53.02 -8.95 -28.51
N ALA A 74 -52.97 -9.64 -27.36
CA ALA A 74 -51.96 -10.65 -27.01
C ALA A 74 -50.49 -10.23 -27.25
N VAL A 75 -50.22 -8.92 -27.20
CA VAL A 75 -48.94 -8.32 -27.58
C VAL A 75 -48.60 -7.20 -26.59
N ALA A 76 -47.31 -6.99 -26.32
CA ALA A 76 -46.85 -5.95 -25.39
C ALA A 76 -47.30 -4.54 -25.79
N ARG A 77 -47.59 -3.69 -24.79
CA ARG A 77 -48.13 -2.31 -24.91
C ARG A 77 -47.13 -1.28 -25.45
N ILE A 78 -46.10 -1.71 -26.15
CA ILE A 78 -45.08 -0.82 -26.74
C ILE A 78 -45.66 -0.11 -27.97
N PRO A 79 -45.27 1.14 -28.27
CA PRO A 79 -45.65 1.80 -29.51
C PRO A 79 -45.22 0.99 -30.74
N ARG A 80 -46.12 0.83 -31.72
CA ARG A 80 -45.88 0.05 -32.94
C ARG A 80 -46.11 0.89 -34.18
N VAL A 81 -45.28 0.65 -35.20
CA VAL A 81 -45.34 1.36 -36.48
C VAL A 81 -46.68 1.08 -37.17
N ARG A 82 -47.38 2.13 -37.60
CA ARG A 82 -48.68 2.05 -38.28
C ARG A 82 -48.50 1.59 -39.74
N GLY A 83 -49.59 1.15 -40.37
CA GLY A 83 -49.62 0.70 -41.78
C GLY A 83 -49.55 -0.81 -41.95
N GLY A 84 -49.40 -1.27 -43.20
CA GLY A 84 -49.34 -2.67 -43.61
C GLY A 84 -48.42 -2.86 -44.82
N GLY A 85 -48.24 -4.10 -45.29
CA GLY A 85 -47.50 -4.39 -46.54
C GLY A 85 -45.97 -4.26 -46.48
N THR A 86 -45.37 -3.94 -45.32
CA THR A 86 -43.91 -3.95 -45.13
C THR A 86 -43.53 -4.72 -43.88
N HIS A 87 -42.32 -5.30 -43.87
CA HIS A 87 -41.79 -5.98 -42.69
C HIS A 87 -41.60 -5.06 -41.47
N ARG A 88 -41.63 -3.73 -41.66
CA ARG A 88 -41.46 -2.75 -40.59
C ARG A 88 -42.78 -2.45 -39.87
N SER A 89 -43.92 -2.57 -40.56
CA SER A 89 -45.26 -2.36 -40.00
C SER A 89 -45.52 -3.30 -38.83
N GLY A 90 -46.14 -2.80 -37.74
CA GLY A 90 -46.43 -3.58 -36.54
C GLY A 90 -45.25 -3.87 -35.61
N GLN A 91 -44.01 -3.52 -35.99
CA GLN A 91 -42.85 -3.65 -35.10
C GLN A 91 -42.79 -2.57 -34.02
N GLY A 92 -42.13 -2.86 -32.89
CA GLY A 92 -41.92 -1.89 -31.82
C GLY A 92 -41.06 -0.69 -32.23
N ALA A 93 -41.40 0.50 -31.70
CA ALA A 93 -40.75 1.78 -31.95
C ALA A 93 -40.59 2.59 -30.65
N PHE A 94 -39.83 3.70 -30.72
CA PHE A 94 -39.47 4.64 -29.64
C PHE A 94 -38.69 4.07 -28.44
N GLY A 95 -39.07 2.91 -27.93
CA GLY A 95 -38.49 2.30 -26.72
C GLY A 95 -37.00 1.98 -26.85
N ASN A 96 -36.26 2.14 -25.75
CA ASN A 96 -34.83 1.82 -25.68
C ASN A 96 -34.53 0.32 -25.80
N MET A 97 -35.52 -0.52 -25.51
CA MET A 97 -35.47 -1.98 -25.73
C MET A 97 -35.86 -2.38 -27.16
N CYS A 98 -36.36 -1.46 -27.99
CA CYS A 98 -36.75 -1.74 -29.37
C CYS A 98 -35.58 -1.59 -30.34
N ARG A 99 -35.48 -2.50 -31.32
CA ARG A 99 -34.55 -2.35 -32.46
C ARG A 99 -34.96 -1.11 -33.28
N GLY A 100 -34.00 -0.21 -33.52
CA GLY A 100 -34.24 1.05 -34.22
C GLY A 100 -34.97 2.12 -33.39
N GLY A 101 -35.26 1.84 -32.11
CA GLY A 101 -35.77 2.83 -31.15
C GLY A 101 -34.68 3.76 -30.62
N ARG A 102 -35.07 4.72 -29.77
CA ARG A 102 -34.14 5.70 -29.20
C ARG A 102 -33.50 5.17 -27.93
N MET A 103 -32.22 5.46 -27.72
CA MET A 103 -31.54 5.11 -26.46
C MET A 103 -32.08 5.88 -25.26
N PHE A 104 -32.06 5.26 -24.08
CA PHE A 104 -32.30 5.94 -22.82
C PHE A 104 -31.19 6.97 -22.52
N ALA A 105 -31.56 8.14 -22.00
CA ALA A 105 -30.65 9.24 -21.67
C ALA A 105 -29.63 9.54 -22.79
N PRO A 106 -30.08 9.91 -24.01
CA PRO A 106 -29.19 10.10 -25.14
C PRO A 106 -28.16 11.19 -24.86
N THR A 107 -26.91 10.95 -25.29
CA THR A 107 -25.82 11.91 -25.10
C THR A 107 -26.18 13.28 -25.67
N LYS A 108 -25.92 14.32 -24.87
CA LYS A 108 -26.24 15.71 -25.21
C LYS A 108 -24.97 16.53 -25.41
N THR A 109 -25.04 17.49 -26.32
CA THR A 109 -23.95 18.42 -26.62
C THR A 109 -23.59 19.26 -25.39
N TRP A 110 -24.57 19.70 -24.61
CA TRP A 110 -24.40 20.51 -23.39
C TRP A 110 -23.86 19.76 -22.16
N ARG A 111 -23.40 18.51 -22.30
CA ARG A 111 -22.64 17.83 -21.25
C ARG A 111 -21.46 18.71 -20.81
N ARG A 112 -21.16 18.78 -19.51
CA ARG A 112 -20.01 19.55 -19.00
C ARG A 112 -18.67 18.89 -19.36
N TRP A 113 -18.15 19.20 -20.55
CA TRP A 113 -16.86 18.72 -21.07
C TRP A 113 -15.68 19.41 -20.39
N HIS A 114 -15.71 20.74 -20.33
CA HIS A 114 -14.62 21.55 -19.83
C HIS A 114 -14.63 21.68 -18.30
N ARG A 115 -13.45 21.75 -17.70
CA ARG A 115 -13.22 21.96 -16.27
C ARG A 115 -12.31 23.16 -16.08
N LYS A 116 -12.83 24.17 -15.37
CA LYS A 116 -12.04 25.29 -14.85
C LYS A 116 -11.13 24.76 -13.74
N ILE A 117 -9.89 25.22 -13.72
CA ILE A 117 -8.90 24.84 -12.71
C ILE A 117 -8.31 26.13 -12.16
N ASN A 118 -8.13 26.18 -10.84
CA ASN A 118 -7.54 27.33 -10.18
C ASN A 118 -6.13 27.59 -10.72
N ILE A 119 -5.83 28.86 -10.98
CA ILE A 119 -4.56 29.27 -11.59
C ILE A 119 -3.38 28.84 -10.69
N ASN A 120 -3.49 29.05 -9.37
CA ASN A 120 -2.44 28.65 -8.44
C ASN A 120 -2.25 27.12 -8.36
N GLN A 121 -3.33 26.32 -8.44
CA GLN A 121 -3.19 24.86 -8.52
C GLN A 121 -2.48 24.43 -9.81
N ARG A 122 -2.81 25.06 -10.95
CA ARG A 122 -2.10 24.82 -12.22
C ARG A 122 -0.62 25.16 -12.09
N ARG A 123 -0.29 26.33 -11.53
CA ARG A 123 1.10 26.77 -11.32
C ARG A 123 1.85 25.84 -10.36
N TYR A 124 1.20 25.38 -9.28
CA TYR A 124 1.77 24.37 -8.38
C TYR A 124 2.11 23.09 -9.14
N ALA A 125 1.16 22.53 -9.91
CA ALA A 125 1.41 21.33 -10.70
C ALA A 125 2.56 21.51 -11.71
N MET A 126 2.65 22.69 -12.34
CA MET A 126 3.76 23.01 -13.25
C MET A 126 5.11 22.98 -12.55
N VAL A 127 5.21 23.65 -11.40
CA VAL A 127 6.44 23.71 -10.61
C VAL A 127 6.84 22.34 -10.07
N SER A 128 5.89 21.55 -9.55
CA SER A 128 6.12 20.15 -9.16
C SER A 128 6.70 19.31 -10.31
N ALA A 129 6.18 19.50 -11.53
CA ALA A 129 6.64 18.75 -12.70
C ALA A 129 8.04 19.18 -13.16
N ILE A 130 8.38 20.47 -13.05
CA ILE A 130 9.74 20.99 -13.33
C ILE A 130 10.72 20.43 -12.31
N ALA A 131 10.42 20.53 -11.01
CA ALA A 131 11.27 19.97 -9.95
C ALA A 131 11.54 18.48 -10.16
N ALA A 132 10.49 17.70 -10.47
CA ALA A 132 10.65 16.27 -10.74
C ALA A 132 11.48 15.94 -11.99
N SER A 133 11.59 16.86 -12.96
CA SER A 133 12.47 16.66 -14.13
C SER A 133 13.96 16.77 -13.81
N GLY A 134 14.31 17.41 -12.69
CA GLY A 134 15.68 17.50 -12.20
C GLY A 134 16.12 16.32 -11.34
N VAL A 135 15.21 15.39 -10.99
CA VAL A 135 15.51 14.23 -10.14
C VAL A 135 15.70 12.98 -11.00
N PRO A 136 16.92 12.44 -11.15
CA PRO A 136 17.19 11.31 -12.05
C PRO A 136 16.33 10.08 -11.74
N ALA A 137 16.14 9.75 -10.45
CA ALA A 137 15.33 8.60 -10.04
C ALA A 137 13.88 8.69 -10.55
N LEU A 138 13.27 9.88 -10.53
CA LEU A 138 11.92 10.06 -11.06
C LEU A 138 11.89 9.94 -12.59
N VAL A 139 12.91 10.46 -13.27
CA VAL A 139 13.02 10.36 -14.74
C VAL A 139 13.22 8.91 -15.20
N MET A 140 14.09 8.16 -14.51
CA MET A 140 14.28 6.72 -14.74
C MET A 140 13.02 5.92 -14.43
N SER A 141 12.31 6.21 -13.33
CA SER A 141 11.09 5.48 -12.94
C SER A 141 9.98 5.57 -13.98
N LYS A 142 9.92 6.69 -14.72
CA LYS A 142 9.00 6.86 -15.84
C LYS A 142 9.37 5.98 -17.04
N GLY A 143 10.63 5.57 -17.12
CA GLY A 143 11.17 4.70 -18.14
C GLY A 143 11.91 5.44 -19.26
N HIS A 144 12.45 6.63 -19.02
CA HIS A 144 13.41 7.25 -19.95
C HIS A 144 14.78 6.57 -19.86
N MET A 145 15.49 6.42 -20.98
CA MET A 145 16.87 5.90 -20.99
C MET A 145 17.85 7.06 -20.80
N ILE A 146 18.39 7.22 -19.59
CA ILE A 146 19.23 8.37 -19.20
C ILE A 146 20.53 7.95 -18.49
N GLN A 147 20.93 6.69 -18.62
CA GLN A 147 22.11 6.11 -17.95
C GLN A 147 23.41 6.81 -18.36
N ASP A 148 23.52 7.14 -19.64
CA ASP A 148 24.72 7.73 -20.24
C ASP A 148 24.69 9.27 -20.27
N VAL A 149 23.62 9.88 -19.75
CA VAL A 149 23.46 11.34 -19.73
C VAL A 149 24.32 11.92 -18.60
N PRO A 150 25.15 12.94 -18.86
CA PRO A 150 26.22 13.32 -17.94
C PRO A 150 25.73 14.04 -16.68
N GLU A 151 24.67 14.84 -16.76
CA GLU A 151 24.16 15.64 -15.63
C GLU A 151 22.64 15.85 -15.70
N PHE A 152 22.02 16.06 -14.53
CA PHE A 152 20.62 16.44 -14.36
C PHE A 152 20.46 17.63 -13.40
N PRO A 153 19.61 18.62 -13.71
CA PRO A 153 18.96 18.89 -15.00
C PRO A 153 19.96 19.11 -16.13
N LEU A 154 19.68 18.57 -17.33
CA LEU A 154 20.56 18.73 -18.48
C LEU A 154 20.38 20.12 -19.12
N VAL A 155 21.43 20.93 -19.08
CA VAL A 155 21.48 22.28 -19.66
C VAL A 155 22.47 22.31 -20.81
N VAL A 156 22.06 22.88 -21.94
CA VAL A 156 22.83 22.92 -23.19
C VAL A 156 22.94 24.34 -23.73
N SER A 157 24.02 24.63 -24.46
CA SER A 157 24.29 25.94 -25.04
C SER A 157 23.16 26.44 -25.94
N ASP A 158 22.96 27.76 -25.98
CA ASP A 158 21.89 28.38 -26.77
C ASP A 158 22.06 28.24 -28.29
N LYS A 159 23.25 27.85 -28.78
CA LYS A 159 23.51 27.60 -30.21
C LYS A 159 22.55 26.59 -30.85
N ILE A 160 22.02 25.64 -30.06
CA ILE A 160 21.04 24.64 -30.52
C ILE A 160 19.73 25.30 -31.00
N GLN A 161 19.43 26.53 -30.55
CA GLN A 161 18.25 27.28 -30.98
C GLN A 161 18.30 27.64 -32.48
N GLU A 162 19.51 27.73 -33.05
CA GLU A 162 19.79 28.14 -34.43
C GLU A 162 19.73 26.96 -35.43
N TYR A 163 19.59 25.73 -34.95
CA TYR A 163 19.54 24.55 -35.81
C TYR A 163 18.35 24.61 -36.78
N THR A 164 18.64 24.51 -38.07
CA THR A 164 17.63 24.52 -39.14
C THR A 164 17.38 23.13 -39.72
N LYS A 165 18.40 22.25 -39.71
CA LYS A 165 18.35 20.92 -40.34
C LYS A 165 18.19 19.80 -39.31
N THR A 166 17.32 18.83 -39.62
CA THR A 166 17.12 17.63 -38.78
C THR A 166 18.39 16.81 -38.59
N LYS A 167 19.29 16.77 -39.59
CA LYS A 167 20.58 16.07 -39.50
C LYS A 167 21.45 16.64 -38.36
N GLN A 168 21.46 17.96 -38.15
CA GLN A 168 22.19 18.58 -37.04
C GLN A 168 21.58 18.17 -35.70
N ALA A 169 20.24 18.22 -35.60
CA ALA A 169 19.50 17.81 -34.41
C ALA A 169 19.73 16.34 -34.02
N THR A 170 19.78 15.42 -35.00
CA THR A 170 20.05 14.00 -34.72
C THR A 170 21.49 13.76 -34.26
N ILE A 171 22.47 14.43 -34.88
CA ILE A 171 23.88 14.37 -34.47
C ILE A 171 24.01 14.85 -33.02
N PHE A 172 23.39 15.97 -32.69
CA PHE A 172 23.37 16.52 -31.34
C PHE A 172 22.79 15.55 -30.30
N LEU A 173 21.60 14.98 -30.56
CA LEU A 173 20.96 14.04 -29.61
C LEU A 173 21.76 12.75 -29.41
N ARG A 174 22.53 12.32 -30.41
CA ARG A 174 23.48 11.20 -30.28
C ARG A 174 24.66 11.57 -29.39
N ARG A 175 25.25 12.75 -29.59
CA ARG A 175 26.40 13.21 -28.81
C ARG A 175 26.06 13.37 -27.33
N ILE A 176 24.90 13.95 -27.03
CA ILE A 176 24.36 14.13 -25.66
C ILE A 176 23.86 12.82 -25.01
N LYS A 177 23.94 11.69 -25.72
CA LYS A 177 23.49 10.37 -25.23
C LYS A 177 21.99 10.29 -24.96
N ALA A 178 21.19 11.21 -25.51
CA ALA A 178 19.73 11.16 -25.49
C ALA A 178 19.14 10.22 -26.55
N TRP A 179 19.95 9.74 -27.49
CA TRP A 179 19.49 8.94 -28.62
C TRP A 179 18.92 7.57 -28.22
N ASN A 180 19.43 6.94 -27.16
CA ASN A 180 18.90 5.67 -26.65
C ASN A 180 17.40 5.80 -26.29
N ASP A 181 16.99 6.92 -25.68
CA ASP A 181 15.58 7.19 -25.39
C ASP A 181 14.74 7.35 -26.66
N ILE A 182 15.30 7.92 -27.72
CA ILE A 182 14.62 8.10 -29.01
C ILE A 182 14.52 6.76 -29.75
N GLU A 183 15.56 5.94 -29.72
CA GLU A 183 15.54 4.60 -30.28
C GLU A 183 14.46 3.72 -29.60
N LYS A 184 14.28 3.89 -28.29
CA LYS A 184 13.14 3.31 -27.55
C LYS A 184 11.80 3.74 -28.13
N VAL A 185 11.65 5.01 -28.51
CA VAL A 185 10.44 5.52 -29.14
C VAL A 185 10.22 4.84 -30.49
N TYR A 186 11.25 4.76 -31.35
CA TYR A 186 11.19 4.06 -32.64
C TYR A 186 10.71 2.61 -32.47
N LYS A 187 11.37 1.85 -31.58
CA LYS A 187 11.03 0.44 -31.27
C LYS A 187 9.62 0.30 -30.68
N SER A 188 9.11 1.30 -29.98
CA SER A 188 7.77 1.26 -29.36
C SER A 188 6.59 1.52 -30.31
N ARG A 189 6.87 1.97 -31.54
CA ARG A 189 5.82 2.38 -32.48
C ARG A 189 5.01 1.17 -32.95
N ARG A 190 3.74 1.14 -32.59
CA ARG A 190 2.83 0.03 -32.93
C ARG A 190 1.44 0.53 -33.34
N PHE A 191 0.67 -0.33 -33.99
CA PHE A 191 -0.73 -0.05 -34.28
C PHE A 191 -1.55 -0.02 -32.98
N ARG A 192 -2.50 0.93 -32.89
CA ARG A 192 -3.41 1.06 -31.75
C ARG A 192 -4.42 -0.08 -31.78
N ALA A 193 -4.63 -0.73 -30.63
CA ALA A 193 -5.69 -1.72 -30.48
C ALA A 193 -7.09 -1.07 -30.51
N GLY A 194 -8.08 -1.82 -31.00
CA GLY A 194 -9.50 -1.43 -31.01
C GLY A 194 -9.89 -0.40 -32.09
N LYS A 195 -11.07 0.22 -31.89
CA LYS A 195 -11.73 1.12 -32.86
C LYS A 195 -11.03 2.47 -33.06
N GLY A 196 -9.97 2.76 -32.31
CA GLY A 196 -9.19 3.99 -32.47
C GLY A 196 -8.52 4.12 -33.84
N LYS A 197 -8.25 2.99 -34.52
CA LYS A 197 -7.67 2.96 -35.86
C LYS A 197 -8.53 3.67 -36.90
N MET A 198 -9.85 3.51 -36.83
CA MET A 198 -10.82 4.16 -37.72
C MET A 198 -11.00 5.66 -37.45
N ARG A 199 -10.54 6.15 -36.28
CA ARG A 199 -10.73 7.54 -35.83
C ARG A 199 -9.43 8.35 -35.94
N ASN A 200 -8.66 8.14 -37.00
CA ASN A 200 -7.37 8.80 -37.28
C ASN A 200 -6.32 8.69 -36.16
N ARG A 201 -6.42 7.67 -35.30
CA ARG A 201 -5.47 7.40 -34.19
C ARG A 201 -4.83 6.02 -34.35
N ARG A 202 -4.41 5.69 -35.58
CA ARG A 202 -3.96 4.35 -36.00
C ARG A 202 -2.67 3.90 -35.31
N ARG A 203 -1.74 4.79 -34.98
CA ARG A 203 -0.45 4.44 -34.35
C ARG A 203 -0.33 5.04 -32.95
N ILE A 204 0.41 4.34 -32.08
CA ILE A 204 0.86 4.82 -30.77
C ILE A 204 2.37 4.68 -30.67
N GLN A 205 2.99 5.56 -29.88
CA GLN A 205 4.42 5.53 -29.59
C GLN A 205 4.67 6.15 -28.21
N ARG A 206 5.82 5.84 -27.61
CA ARG A 206 6.25 6.46 -26.35
C ARG A 206 6.60 7.94 -26.55
N LYS A 207 6.64 8.69 -25.46
CA LYS A 207 7.13 10.07 -25.43
C LYS A 207 8.61 10.04 -25.05
N GLY A 208 9.43 10.71 -25.85
CA GLY A 208 10.87 10.86 -25.60
C GLY A 208 11.19 12.20 -24.93
N PRO A 209 12.39 12.76 -25.16
CA PRO A 209 12.82 13.99 -24.51
C PRO A 209 11.94 15.19 -24.88
N LEU A 210 11.82 16.12 -23.93
CA LEU A 210 11.21 17.43 -24.15
C LEU A 210 12.33 18.47 -24.24
N ILE A 211 12.38 19.23 -25.31
CA ILE A 211 13.36 20.32 -25.47
C ILE A 211 12.68 21.64 -25.11
N VAL A 212 13.21 22.33 -24.11
CA VAL A 212 12.73 23.65 -23.68
C VAL A 212 13.70 24.72 -24.12
N TYR A 213 13.19 25.69 -24.88
CA TYR A 213 13.98 26.76 -25.49
C TYR A 213 13.45 28.14 -25.12
N HIS A 214 14.28 29.17 -25.27
CA HIS A 214 13.90 30.55 -25.02
C HIS A 214 13.39 31.26 -26.29
N LYS A 215 14.17 31.26 -27.36
CA LYS A 215 13.84 31.81 -28.68
C LYS A 215 13.78 30.70 -29.73
N ASN A 216 12.98 30.89 -30.76
CA ASN A 216 12.91 29.93 -31.87
C ASN A 216 13.60 30.54 -33.10
N GLN A 217 14.84 30.15 -33.37
CA GLN A 217 15.62 30.58 -34.54
C GLN A 217 15.69 29.49 -35.64
N GLY A 218 14.90 28.42 -35.51
CA GLY A 218 14.95 27.27 -36.43
C GLY A 218 14.69 25.94 -35.73
N LEU A 219 14.99 25.87 -34.42
CA LEU A 219 14.91 24.67 -33.58
C LEU A 219 13.61 23.88 -33.77
N VAL A 220 12.45 24.54 -33.79
CA VAL A 220 11.18 23.81 -33.93
C VAL A 220 11.10 23.04 -35.25
N ARG A 221 11.63 23.60 -36.35
CA ARG A 221 11.65 22.93 -37.65
C ARG A 221 12.65 21.78 -37.68
N ALA A 222 13.82 21.95 -37.06
CA ALA A 222 14.85 20.90 -37.00
C ALA A 222 14.43 19.68 -36.16
N PHE A 223 13.74 19.88 -35.03
CA PHE A 223 13.42 18.80 -34.10
C PHE A 223 12.04 18.15 -34.32
N ARG A 224 11.07 18.81 -34.98
CA ARG A 224 9.68 18.29 -35.10
C ARG A 224 9.54 16.94 -35.79
N ASN A 225 10.47 16.58 -36.66
CA ASN A 225 10.39 15.35 -37.45
C ASN A 225 10.92 14.12 -36.68
N ILE A 226 11.63 14.33 -35.56
CA ILE A 226 12.19 13.25 -34.75
C ILE A 226 11.07 12.67 -33.88
N PRO A 227 10.78 11.36 -33.94
CA PRO A 227 9.64 10.79 -33.24
C PRO A 227 9.82 10.84 -31.73
N GLY A 228 8.76 11.23 -31.03
CA GLY A 228 8.71 11.27 -29.57
C GLY A 228 9.33 12.52 -28.94
N VAL A 229 10.13 13.27 -29.70
CA VAL A 229 10.67 14.57 -29.27
C VAL A 229 9.56 15.61 -29.32
N ASP A 230 9.32 16.28 -28.20
CA ASP A 230 8.45 17.45 -28.15
C ASP A 230 9.29 18.70 -27.90
N MET A 231 8.86 19.84 -28.43
CA MET A 231 9.47 21.15 -28.15
C MET A 231 8.47 22.06 -27.45
N ILE A 232 8.96 22.94 -26.58
CA ILE A 232 8.13 23.93 -25.90
C ILE A 232 8.94 25.19 -25.56
N PRO A 233 8.39 26.41 -25.74
CA PRO A 233 9.04 27.62 -25.26
C PRO A 233 8.86 27.75 -23.75
N VAL A 234 9.89 28.27 -23.07
CA VAL A 234 9.88 28.45 -21.60
C VAL A 234 8.75 29.36 -21.10
N ASN A 235 8.34 30.34 -21.89
CA ASN A 235 7.24 31.26 -21.52
C ASN A 235 5.87 30.56 -21.51
N LYS A 236 5.69 29.47 -22.28
CA LYS A 236 4.40 28.76 -22.45
C LYS A 236 4.52 27.29 -22.07
N LEU A 237 5.11 27.02 -20.92
CA LEU A 237 5.22 25.65 -20.39
C LEU A 237 3.83 25.03 -20.18
N ASN A 238 3.71 23.74 -20.51
CA ASN A 238 2.45 23.01 -20.50
C ASN A 238 2.59 21.71 -19.70
N LEU A 239 1.69 21.51 -18.74
CA LEU A 239 1.69 20.34 -17.86
C LEU A 239 1.50 19.03 -18.64
N LEU A 240 0.67 19.03 -19.69
CA LEU A 240 0.43 17.83 -20.50
C LEU A 240 1.70 17.36 -21.24
N LYS A 241 2.62 18.28 -21.52
CA LYS A 241 3.92 17.99 -22.13
C LYS A 241 4.98 17.62 -21.08
N LEU A 242 5.01 18.28 -19.92
CA LEU A 242 5.97 17.96 -18.84
C LEU A 242 5.63 16.67 -18.09
N ALA A 243 4.36 16.42 -17.83
CA ALA A 243 3.86 15.26 -17.12
C ALA A 243 2.82 14.49 -17.97
N PRO A 244 3.21 13.91 -19.12
CA PRO A 244 2.30 13.14 -19.95
C PRO A 244 1.71 11.98 -19.16
N GLY A 245 0.37 11.88 -19.18
CA GLY A 245 -0.37 10.86 -18.42
C GLY A 245 -0.58 11.20 -16.94
N GLY A 246 -0.17 12.40 -16.48
CA GLY A 246 -0.22 12.78 -15.07
C GLY A 246 0.98 12.28 -14.24
N HIS A 247 1.93 11.58 -14.88
CA HIS A 247 3.15 11.12 -14.24
C HIS A 247 4.28 12.13 -14.42
N VAL A 248 4.88 12.55 -13.30
CA VAL A 248 6.04 13.45 -13.25
C VAL A 248 7.33 12.77 -13.74
N GLY A 249 8.43 13.52 -13.88
CA GLY A 249 9.72 12.95 -14.29
C GLY A 249 9.84 12.65 -15.78
N ARG A 250 9.43 13.57 -16.67
CA ARG A 250 9.81 13.46 -18.09
C ARG A 250 11.28 13.88 -18.24
N PHE A 251 12.02 13.25 -19.16
CA PHE A 251 13.35 13.72 -19.53
C PHE A 251 13.23 15.07 -20.28
N VAL A 252 13.84 16.12 -19.73
CA VAL A 252 13.79 17.49 -20.26
C VAL A 252 15.21 17.98 -20.51
N ILE A 253 15.44 18.53 -21.71
CA ILE A 253 16.68 19.18 -22.13
C ILE A 253 16.41 20.70 -22.17
N TRP A 254 17.19 21.48 -21.43
CA TRP A 254 17.01 22.93 -21.30
C TRP A 254 18.08 23.67 -22.07
N THR A 255 17.72 24.67 -22.88
CA THR A 255 18.73 25.62 -23.36
C THR A 255 19.14 26.58 -22.24
N GLN A 256 20.37 27.05 -22.25
CA GLN A 256 20.94 27.94 -21.23
C GLN A 256 20.04 29.16 -20.96
N GLY A 257 19.62 29.87 -22.00
CA GLY A 257 18.73 31.03 -21.87
C GLY A 257 17.32 30.66 -21.39
N ALA A 258 16.84 29.45 -21.66
CA ALA A 258 15.57 28.98 -21.10
C ALA A 258 15.70 28.69 -19.60
N PHE A 259 16.82 28.09 -19.20
CA PHE A 259 17.11 27.72 -17.82
C PHE A 259 17.25 28.96 -16.93
N ALA A 260 18.06 29.94 -17.34
CA ALA A 260 18.24 31.20 -16.62
C ALA A 260 16.93 32.01 -16.49
N LYS A 261 16.00 31.86 -17.43
CA LYS A 261 14.71 32.58 -17.40
C LYS A 261 13.70 31.99 -16.41
N LEU A 262 13.90 30.77 -15.92
CA LEU A 262 12.96 30.12 -15.00
C LEU A 262 12.76 30.91 -13.70
N ASP A 263 13.82 31.49 -13.14
CA ASP A 263 13.72 32.31 -11.93
C ASP A 263 12.92 33.59 -12.17
N LYS A 264 13.04 34.22 -13.34
CA LYS A 264 12.17 35.35 -13.72
C LYS A 264 10.69 34.90 -13.84
N ILE A 265 10.44 33.71 -14.39
CA ILE A 265 9.07 33.20 -14.67
C ILE A 265 8.33 32.71 -13.42
N TYR A 266 9.04 32.20 -12.42
CA TYR A 266 8.43 31.60 -11.23
C TYR A 266 8.80 32.31 -9.92
N GLY A 267 9.84 33.15 -9.93
CA GLY A 267 10.39 33.78 -8.74
C GLY A 267 11.25 32.81 -7.92
N THR A 268 11.76 33.32 -6.81
CA THR A 268 12.33 32.54 -5.72
C THR A 268 11.35 32.50 -4.56
N TRP A 269 11.69 31.92 -3.41
CA TRP A 269 10.84 32.06 -2.22
C TRP A 269 10.95 33.45 -1.57
N ARG A 270 12.06 34.15 -1.81
CA ARG A 270 12.31 35.50 -1.26
C ARG A 270 11.68 36.57 -2.15
N GLU A 271 11.80 36.41 -3.46
CA GLU A 271 11.31 37.36 -4.46
C GLU A 271 10.20 36.74 -5.29
N GLY A 272 9.06 37.45 -5.38
CA GLY A 272 7.93 37.03 -6.19
C GLY A 272 8.27 36.96 -7.69
N SER A 273 7.41 36.31 -8.48
CA SER A 273 7.62 36.24 -9.93
C SER A 273 7.41 37.59 -10.60
N SER A 274 8.35 37.98 -11.47
CA SER A 274 8.21 39.19 -12.30
C SER A 274 7.16 39.04 -13.42
N MET A 275 7.06 37.86 -14.03
CA MET A 275 6.10 37.63 -15.13
C MET A 275 4.70 37.21 -14.67
N LYS A 276 4.55 36.73 -13.43
CA LYS A 276 3.26 36.24 -12.91
C LYS A 276 2.82 37.08 -11.73
N LYS A 277 1.88 38.00 -12.01
CA LYS A 277 1.24 38.83 -10.98
C LYS A 277 0.73 37.97 -9.81
N GLY A 278 1.12 38.36 -8.59
CA GLY A 278 0.68 37.74 -7.33
C GLY A 278 1.09 36.27 -7.17
N TYR A 279 2.16 35.83 -7.84
CA TYR A 279 2.64 34.45 -7.72
C TYR A 279 3.96 34.36 -6.95
N ASN A 280 4.00 33.43 -6.00
CA ASN A 280 5.20 32.99 -5.33
C ASN A 280 5.27 31.44 -5.38
N LEU A 281 6.47 30.88 -5.22
CA LEU A 281 6.71 29.45 -5.16
C LEU A 281 5.99 28.82 -3.96
N PRO A 282 5.45 27.59 -4.12
CA PRO A 282 4.83 26.89 -3.01
C PRO A 282 5.85 26.57 -1.91
N MET A 283 5.48 26.83 -0.66
CA MET A 283 6.29 26.48 0.49
C MET A 283 6.26 24.96 0.74
N PRO A 284 7.42 24.31 0.91
CA PRO A 284 7.48 22.90 1.27
C PRO A 284 7.00 22.71 2.73
N LYS A 285 6.15 21.70 2.97
CA LYS A 285 5.66 21.39 4.32
C LYS A 285 6.73 20.80 5.24
N MET A 286 7.69 20.07 4.66
CA MET A 286 8.84 19.51 5.36
C MET A 286 10.10 20.16 4.82
N ALA A 287 10.96 20.66 5.71
CA ALA A 287 12.25 21.23 5.33
C ALA A 287 13.26 20.14 4.94
N ASN A 288 13.26 19.01 5.65
CA ASN A 288 14.04 17.82 5.31
C ASN A 288 13.10 16.65 5.03
N THR A 289 13.22 16.04 3.85
CA THR A 289 12.41 14.88 3.45
C THR A 289 13.12 13.54 3.67
N ASP A 290 14.37 13.54 4.11
CA ASP A 290 15.10 12.33 4.47
C ASP A 290 14.69 11.85 5.87
N LEU A 291 13.65 11.01 5.90
CA LEU A 291 13.14 10.41 7.11
C LEU A 291 14.18 9.49 7.79
N SER A 292 15.04 8.83 7.01
CA SER A 292 16.08 7.94 7.55
C SER A 292 17.08 8.74 8.37
N ARG A 293 17.53 9.89 7.86
CA ARG A 293 18.40 10.81 8.60
C ARG A 293 17.72 11.37 9.85
N LEU A 294 16.46 11.79 9.74
CA LEU A 294 15.71 12.31 10.89
C LEU A 294 15.59 11.24 11.99
N LEU A 295 15.14 10.03 11.66
CA LEU A 295 14.97 8.93 12.63
C LEU A 295 16.28 8.43 13.25
N LYS A 296 17.41 8.62 12.56
CA LYS A 296 18.74 8.25 13.05
C LYS A 296 19.46 9.36 13.79
N SER A 297 18.87 10.56 13.89
CA SER A 297 19.45 11.67 14.63
C SER A 297 19.67 11.32 16.10
N GLU A 298 20.77 11.82 16.66
CA GLU A 298 21.15 11.59 18.06
C GLU A 298 20.09 12.15 19.01
N ASP A 299 19.53 13.32 18.69
CA ASP A 299 18.46 13.97 19.46
C ASP A 299 17.25 13.06 19.65
N ILE A 300 16.81 12.39 18.58
CA ILE A 300 15.69 11.43 18.65
C ILE A 300 16.13 10.18 19.41
N ARG A 301 17.30 9.62 19.07
CA ARG A 301 17.80 8.38 19.70
C ARG A 301 18.00 8.50 21.21
N LYS A 302 18.41 9.67 21.71
CA LYS A 302 18.60 9.95 23.14
C LYS A 302 17.32 9.81 23.96
N VAL A 303 16.16 10.11 23.36
CA VAL A 303 14.85 10.06 24.02
C VAL A 303 14.09 8.76 23.72
N MET A 304 14.52 8.00 22.71
CA MET A 304 13.84 6.76 22.32
C MET A 304 14.00 5.64 23.36
N ARG A 305 12.88 4.97 23.65
CA ARG A 305 12.89 3.72 24.41
C ARG A 305 13.46 2.57 23.58
N ALA A 306 14.09 1.60 24.24
CA ALA A 306 14.51 0.35 23.61
C ALA A 306 13.36 -0.34 22.84
N PRO A 307 13.60 -0.80 21.60
CA PRO A 307 12.57 -1.42 20.77
C PRO A 307 12.11 -2.76 21.37
N ARG A 308 10.78 -2.96 21.43
CA ARG A 308 10.18 -4.24 21.83
C ARG A 308 10.02 -5.13 20.60
N THR A 309 10.97 -6.04 20.38
CA THR A 309 10.97 -6.95 19.22
C THR A 309 10.22 -8.27 19.47
N LYS A 310 9.76 -8.51 20.70
CA LYS A 310 9.04 -9.73 21.07
C LYS A 310 7.66 -9.75 20.39
N VAL A 311 7.48 -10.65 19.43
CA VAL A 311 6.18 -10.93 18.80
C VAL A 311 5.46 -12.01 19.60
N GLU A 312 4.40 -11.64 20.32
CA GLU A 312 3.56 -12.58 21.04
C GLU A 312 2.58 -13.24 20.08
N ARG A 313 2.90 -14.47 19.67
CA ARG A 313 2.02 -15.26 18.81
C ARG A 313 0.90 -15.87 19.63
N ARG A 314 -0.28 -15.98 19.02
CA ARG A 314 -1.40 -16.73 19.60
C ARG A 314 -0.96 -18.17 19.84
N VAL A 315 -0.81 -18.53 21.11
CA VAL A 315 -0.51 -19.91 21.50
C VAL A 315 -1.80 -20.72 21.37
N ARG A 316 -1.75 -21.82 20.62
CA ARG A 316 -2.86 -22.79 20.60
C ARG A 316 -3.00 -23.35 22.01
N LYS A 317 -4.17 -23.16 22.63
CA LYS A 317 -4.50 -23.80 23.91
C LYS A 317 -4.52 -25.31 23.71
N LEU A 318 -3.48 -25.98 24.19
CA LEU A 318 -3.40 -27.44 24.17
C LEU A 318 -4.31 -27.99 25.26
N ASN A 319 -5.12 -29.00 24.94
CA ASN A 319 -5.95 -29.65 25.95
C ASN A 319 -5.04 -30.47 26.89
N PRO A 320 -4.97 -30.14 28.20
CA PRO A 320 -4.08 -30.82 29.14
C PRO A 320 -4.42 -32.30 29.33
N LEU A 321 -5.70 -32.68 29.25
CA LEU A 321 -6.13 -34.06 29.40
C LEU A 321 -5.61 -34.96 28.25
N ARG A 322 -5.47 -34.38 27.05
CA ARG A 322 -4.95 -35.09 25.86
C ARG A 322 -3.45 -34.91 25.65
N ASN A 323 -2.84 -33.87 26.23
CA ASN A 323 -1.41 -33.55 26.06
C ASN A 323 -0.69 -33.53 27.41
N THR A 324 0.14 -34.54 27.64
CA THR A 324 0.87 -34.73 28.90
C THR A 324 1.78 -33.56 29.24
N ARG A 325 2.52 -32.99 28.26
CA ARG A 325 3.41 -31.83 28.50
C ARG A 325 2.63 -30.59 28.90
N ALA A 326 1.46 -30.37 28.30
CA ALA A 326 0.57 -29.27 28.69
C ALA A 326 0.03 -29.47 30.13
N MET A 327 -0.30 -30.71 30.51
CA MET A 327 -0.69 -31.03 31.88
C MET A 327 0.44 -30.84 32.88
N LEU A 328 1.66 -31.28 32.56
CA LEU A 328 2.80 -31.12 33.46
C LEU A 328 3.21 -29.67 33.65
N ARG A 329 3.07 -28.83 32.59
CA ARG A 329 3.31 -27.39 32.69
C ARG A 329 2.30 -26.69 33.62
N LEU A 330 1.07 -27.22 33.71
CA LEU A 330 0.01 -26.65 34.55
C LEU A 330 -0.04 -27.27 35.95
N ASN A 331 0.18 -28.58 36.07
CA ASN A 331 0.15 -29.36 37.29
C ASN A 331 1.21 -30.48 37.25
N PRO A 332 2.42 -30.22 37.80
CA PRO A 332 3.48 -31.22 37.88
C PRO A 332 3.10 -32.47 38.69
N TYR A 333 2.23 -32.34 39.70
CA TYR A 333 1.81 -33.46 40.56
C TYR A 333 1.00 -34.54 39.83
N ALA A 334 0.43 -34.20 38.67
CA ALA A 334 -0.23 -35.16 37.78
C ALA A 334 0.71 -36.30 37.35
N ALA A 335 2.03 -36.06 37.25
CA ALA A 335 3.02 -37.12 36.97
C ALA A 335 3.04 -38.18 38.08
N VAL A 336 3.06 -37.74 39.34
CA VAL A 336 3.12 -38.60 40.52
C VAL A 336 1.84 -39.43 40.63
N LEU A 337 0.69 -38.77 40.52
CA LEU A 337 -0.61 -39.45 40.55
C LEU A 337 -0.75 -40.48 39.42
N LYS A 338 -0.38 -40.12 38.19
CA LYS A 338 -0.43 -41.04 37.04
C LYS A 338 0.50 -42.23 37.22
N ARG A 339 1.71 -42.02 37.75
CA ARG A 339 2.66 -43.10 38.04
C ARG A 339 2.14 -44.03 39.14
N ASN A 340 1.60 -43.48 40.22
CA ASN A 340 1.00 -44.26 41.29
C ASN A 340 -0.22 -45.07 40.80
N ALA A 341 -1.06 -44.46 39.93
CA ALA A 341 -2.19 -45.15 39.33
C ALA A 341 -1.75 -46.30 38.41
N ILE A 342 -0.73 -46.11 37.56
CA ILE A 342 -0.17 -47.17 36.69
C ILE A 342 0.38 -48.32 37.55
N LEU A 343 1.15 -48.02 38.59
CA LEU A 343 1.67 -49.04 39.50
C LEU A 343 0.55 -49.80 40.23
N THR A 344 -0.50 -49.09 40.62
CA THR A 344 -1.66 -49.70 41.29
C THR A 344 -2.46 -50.59 40.33
N ALA A 345 -2.64 -50.16 39.07
CA ALA A 345 -3.33 -50.93 38.04
C ALA A 345 -2.57 -52.21 37.66
N ARG A 346 -1.26 -52.12 37.39
CA ARG A 346 -0.40 -53.30 37.14
C ARG A 346 -0.48 -54.31 38.28
N ARG A 347 -0.47 -53.82 39.53
CA ARG A 347 -0.63 -54.67 40.71
C ARG A 347 -1.97 -55.42 40.71
N ARG A 348 -3.07 -54.78 40.29
CA ARG A 348 -4.39 -55.42 40.19
C ARG A 348 -4.46 -56.42 39.04
N GLU A 349 -3.88 -56.10 37.88
CA GLU A 349 -3.77 -57.02 36.74
C GLU A 349 -2.99 -58.27 37.12
N HIS A 350 -1.81 -58.11 37.74
CA HIS A 350 -1.03 -59.24 38.24
C HIS A 350 -1.80 -60.09 39.25
N LEU A 351 -2.55 -59.48 40.18
CA LEU A 351 -3.40 -60.24 41.11
C LEU A 351 -4.49 -61.02 40.39
N ARG A 352 -5.14 -60.42 39.39
CA ARG A 352 -6.14 -61.11 38.55
C ARG A 352 -5.51 -62.24 37.75
N GLU A 353 -4.35 -62.02 37.14
CA GLU A 353 -3.61 -63.06 36.39
C GLU A 353 -3.21 -64.22 37.31
N ILE A 354 -2.80 -63.95 38.54
CA ILE A 354 -2.51 -64.99 39.54
C ILE A 354 -3.76 -65.80 39.86
N GLU A 355 -4.88 -65.13 40.08
CA GLU A 355 -6.16 -65.78 40.40
C GLU A 355 -6.69 -66.61 39.22
N LEU A 356 -6.58 -66.08 37.99
CA LEU A 356 -7.02 -66.74 36.76
C LEU A 356 -6.10 -67.92 36.40
N ALA A 357 -4.79 -67.81 36.63
CA ALA A 357 -3.82 -68.89 36.49
C ALA A 357 -4.08 -70.02 37.51
N LYS A 358 -4.38 -69.68 38.78
CA LYS A 358 -4.79 -70.65 39.81
C LYS A 358 -6.09 -71.37 39.43
N ARG A 359 -7.06 -70.65 38.86
CA ARG A 359 -8.36 -71.20 38.46
C ARG A 359 -8.28 -72.06 37.19
N ARG A 360 -7.35 -71.77 36.27
CA ARG A 360 -7.15 -72.51 35.01
C ARG A 360 -6.01 -73.54 35.05
N GLY A 361 -5.28 -73.66 36.16
CA GLY A 361 -4.16 -74.61 36.32
C GLY A 361 -2.94 -74.31 35.43
N LEU A 362 -2.84 -73.11 34.85
CA LEU A 362 -1.76 -72.72 33.94
C LEU A 362 -0.58 -72.10 34.71
N PRO A 363 0.68 -72.30 34.28
CA PRO A 363 1.84 -71.72 34.94
C PRO A 363 1.85 -70.19 34.83
N LEU A 364 2.17 -69.51 35.93
CA LEU A 364 2.23 -68.04 36.01
C LEU A 364 3.24 -67.46 35.01
N PRO A 365 2.95 -66.35 34.31
CA PRO A 365 3.90 -65.66 33.46
C PRO A 365 5.19 -65.27 34.22
N LYS A 366 6.36 -65.38 33.56
CA LYS A 366 7.69 -65.16 34.18
C LYS A 366 7.85 -63.80 34.88
N GLU A 367 7.18 -62.76 34.38
CA GLU A 367 7.21 -61.41 34.97
C GLU A 367 6.48 -61.34 36.32
N VAL A 368 5.30 -61.95 36.40
CA VAL A 368 4.48 -62.02 37.62
C VAL A 368 5.19 -62.84 38.70
N GLN A 369 5.89 -63.91 38.31
CA GLN A 369 6.71 -64.72 39.24
C GLN A 369 7.86 -63.90 39.84
N LYS A 370 8.52 -63.05 39.05
CA LYS A 370 9.60 -62.16 39.52
C LYS A 370 9.05 -61.09 40.47
N GLU A 371 7.92 -60.46 40.15
CA GLU A 371 7.29 -59.46 41.04
C GLU A 371 6.79 -60.07 42.36
N ALA A 372 6.23 -61.28 42.34
CA ALA A 372 5.80 -62.00 43.55
C ALA A 372 6.98 -62.26 44.50
N LYS A 373 8.11 -62.75 43.96
CA LYS A 373 9.36 -62.94 44.73
C LYS A 373 9.86 -61.62 45.32
N LEU A 374 9.85 -60.53 44.54
CA LEU A 374 10.28 -59.21 44.99
C LEU A 374 9.36 -58.63 46.10
N LEU A 375 8.05 -58.87 46.00
CA LEU A 375 7.06 -58.46 47.02
C LEU A 375 7.24 -59.22 48.34
N GLU A 376 7.54 -60.51 48.29
CA GLU A 376 7.87 -61.29 49.49
C GLU A 376 9.17 -60.81 50.14
N LEU A 377 10.20 -60.53 49.35
CA LEU A 377 11.46 -59.96 49.82
C LEU A 377 11.22 -58.61 50.49
N ARG A 378 10.40 -57.73 49.88
CA ARG A 378 9.95 -56.46 50.50
C ARG A 378 9.15 -56.66 51.80
N LYS A 379 8.29 -57.67 51.89
CA LYS A 379 7.54 -57.98 53.12
C LYS A 379 8.47 -58.43 54.23
N LYS A 380 9.46 -59.29 53.93
CA LYS A 380 10.51 -59.72 54.87
C LYS A 380 11.30 -58.52 55.37
N LEU A 381 11.77 -57.65 54.47
CA LEU A 381 12.49 -56.42 54.84
C LEU A 381 11.64 -55.45 55.68
N LYS A 382 10.36 -55.24 55.35
CA LYS A 382 9.44 -54.42 56.18
C LYS A 382 9.18 -55.02 57.56
N LYS A 383 9.09 -56.34 57.68
CA LYS A 383 8.97 -57.03 58.97
C LYS A 383 10.23 -56.81 59.81
N ALA A 384 11.41 -57.00 59.21
CA ALA A 384 12.70 -56.72 59.87
C ALA A 384 12.80 -55.25 60.36
N ALA A 385 12.42 -54.28 59.51
CA ALA A 385 12.43 -52.87 59.87
C ALA A 385 11.40 -52.47 60.95
N ARG A 386 10.27 -53.19 61.07
CA ARG A 386 9.26 -52.99 62.13
C ARG A 386 9.71 -53.58 63.47
N VAL A 387 10.37 -54.74 63.44
CA VAL A 387 10.95 -55.38 64.63
C VAL A 387 12.06 -54.51 65.23
N ALA A 388 12.85 -53.84 64.39
CA ALA A 388 13.87 -52.89 64.83
C ALA A 388 13.32 -51.61 65.52
N LYS A 389 11.99 -51.35 65.49
CA LYS A 389 11.38 -50.09 65.97
C LYS A 389 10.57 -50.20 67.28
N GLY A 390 10.62 -51.29 68.05
CA GLY A 390 9.77 -51.47 69.24
C GLY A 390 10.46 -51.85 70.56
N LYS A 391 10.79 -50.85 71.40
CA LYS A 391 10.67 -50.85 72.89
C LYS A 391 11.00 -49.45 73.47
N LYS A 392 10.01 -48.74 74.03
CA LYS A 392 10.17 -47.75 75.12
C LYS A 392 8.94 -47.82 76.05
N PRO A 393 9.11 -47.87 77.39
CA PRO A 393 8.01 -48.03 78.36
C PRO A 393 7.35 -46.70 78.79
N LYS A 394 6.12 -46.79 79.33
CA LYS A 394 5.29 -45.70 79.88
C LYS A 394 5.65 -45.41 81.35
N ALA A 395 5.52 -44.15 81.78
CA ALA A 395 5.61 -43.71 83.19
C ALA A 395 4.32 -42.96 83.63
N PRO A 396 4.00 -42.88 84.95
CA PRO A 396 2.70 -42.45 85.49
C PRO A 396 2.63 -40.97 85.94
N LYS A 397 1.39 -40.46 86.09
CA LYS A 397 0.94 -39.16 86.69
C LYS A 397 1.00 -39.24 88.23
N GLU A 398 1.08 -38.19 89.07
CA GLU A 398 0.91 -36.72 89.03
C GLU A 398 1.42 -36.12 90.38
N LYS A 399 1.88 -34.85 90.43
CA LYS A 399 1.55 -33.81 91.45
C LYS A 399 2.48 -32.57 91.40
N GLY A 400 1.87 -31.38 91.31
CA GLY A 400 2.20 -30.22 92.15
C GLY A 400 3.31 -29.22 91.77
N THR A 401 2.86 -27.98 91.53
CA THR A 401 3.51 -26.66 91.78
C THR A 401 4.35 -25.97 90.69
N ALA A 402 4.25 -24.65 90.73
CA ALA A 402 4.41 -23.68 89.65
C ALA A 402 5.65 -22.80 89.79
N LYS A 403 6.18 -22.30 88.66
CA LYS A 403 6.65 -20.91 88.39
C LYS A 403 7.38 -20.85 87.03
N LYS A 404 6.91 -19.99 86.11
CA LYS A 404 7.53 -18.74 85.63
C LYS A 404 8.95 -18.91 85.04
N GLU A 405 9.09 -18.70 83.74
CA GLU A 405 9.76 -17.49 83.19
C GLU A 405 9.65 -17.43 81.65
N GLN A 406 9.13 -16.31 81.16
CA GLN A 406 9.31 -15.80 79.80
C GLN A 406 10.41 -14.75 79.83
N VAL A 407 11.39 -14.77 78.92
CA VAL A 407 11.99 -13.55 78.34
C VAL A 407 12.57 -13.83 76.92
N LYS A 408 11.93 -13.18 75.93
CA LYS A 408 12.42 -12.49 74.69
C LYS A 408 13.35 -13.24 73.70
N GLY A 409 13.21 -13.07 72.38
CA GLY A 409 12.27 -12.25 71.61
C GLY A 409 12.67 -12.00 70.13
N LYS A 410 11.70 -11.38 69.42
CA LYS A 410 11.80 -10.47 68.25
C LYS A 410 12.28 -11.07 66.91
N ALA A 411 11.81 -10.66 65.72
CA ALA A 411 11.18 -9.42 65.26
C ALA A 411 10.23 -9.67 64.06
N ALA A 412 9.07 -8.99 64.01
CA ALA A 412 8.68 -7.90 63.08
C ALA A 412 8.22 -8.38 61.67
N ALA A 413 7.16 -7.88 61.03
CA ALA A 413 6.43 -6.61 61.08
C ALA A 413 4.95 -6.84 60.67
N SER A 414 3.95 -6.27 61.35
CA SER A 414 3.25 -5.00 61.01
C SER A 414 2.48 -5.06 59.66
N LYS A 415 1.19 -4.73 59.53
CA LYS A 415 0.45 -3.61 60.12
C LYS A 415 -1.08 -3.74 59.85
N THR A 416 -1.85 -3.41 60.89
CA THR A 416 -3.13 -2.66 60.95
C THR A 416 -4.45 -3.15 60.32
N LYS A 417 -5.42 -3.29 61.24
CA LYS A 417 -6.87 -3.22 61.13
C LYS A 417 -7.34 -1.92 60.48
N GLU A 418 -8.51 -1.94 59.83
CA GLU A 418 -9.64 -1.09 60.22
C GLU A 418 -10.98 -1.53 59.59
N LYS A 419 -12.03 -1.52 60.41
CA LYS A 419 -13.44 -1.55 60.02
C LYS A 419 -13.86 -0.11 59.71
N LYS A 420 -14.69 0.12 58.68
CA LYS A 420 -16.02 0.80 58.81
C LYS A 420 -16.71 1.07 57.46
N GLU A 421 -18.04 0.98 57.55
CA GLU A 421 -19.08 1.78 56.87
C GLU A 421 -19.41 1.57 55.36
N LYS A 422 -20.65 1.11 55.13
CA LYS A 422 -21.55 1.46 54.00
C LYS A 422 -22.00 2.94 54.17
N PRO A 423 -22.54 3.69 53.17
CA PRO A 423 -23.50 3.22 52.14
C PRO A 423 -23.49 3.96 50.76
N ALA A 424 -24.48 3.59 49.92
CA ALA A 424 -25.21 4.42 48.94
C ALA A 424 -24.98 4.23 47.42
N LYS A 425 -26.10 3.80 46.78
CA LYS A 425 -26.75 4.27 45.53
C LYS A 425 -25.94 4.44 44.23
N LYS A 426 -26.53 3.83 43.17
CA LYS A 426 -26.57 4.17 41.72
C LYS A 426 -26.22 2.92 40.90
N ALA A 427 -26.82 2.61 39.77
CA ALA A 427 -28.01 3.07 39.07
C ALA A 427 -28.39 1.93 38.11
N ALA A 428 -29.68 1.78 37.83
CA ALA A 428 -30.16 0.93 36.75
C ALA A 428 -29.56 1.39 35.41
N THR A 429 -29.05 0.44 34.61
CA THR A 429 -28.75 0.68 33.21
C THR A 429 -29.39 -0.41 32.36
N ASP A 430 -30.19 0.09 31.44
CA ASP A 430 -30.94 -0.58 30.39
C ASP A 430 -30.21 -1.72 29.67
N LYS A 431 -30.98 -2.78 29.44
CA LYS A 431 -30.74 -3.77 28.39
C LYS A 431 -31.07 -3.14 27.04
N GLN A 432 -30.07 -2.93 26.18
CA GLN A 432 -30.29 -2.85 24.73
C GLN A 432 -29.80 -4.13 24.03
N PRO A 433 -30.57 -4.66 23.06
CA PRO A 433 -30.25 -5.90 22.35
C PRO A 433 -29.25 -5.71 21.21
N LYS A 434 -28.52 -6.81 20.94
CA LYS A 434 -27.45 -7.02 19.96
C LYS A 434 -27.80 -6.59 18.52
N PRO A 435 -26.84 -6.08 17.72
CA PRO A 435 -27.02 -5.94 16.28
C PRO A 435 -26.83 -7.28 15.55
N LYS A 436 -27.68 -7.49 14.53
CA LYS A 436 -27.72 -8.64 13.61
C LYS A 436 -26.40 -8.77 12.83
N ALA A 437 -25.89 -10.01 12.76
CA ALA A 437 -24.73 -10.36 11.95
C ALA A 437 -25.10 -10.43 10.47
N GLU A 438 -24.39 -9.66 9.64
CA GLU A 438 -24.41 -9.76 8.18
C GLU A 438 -23.77 -11.08 7.71
N ALA A 439 -24.47 -11.77 6.81
CA ALA A 439 -24.02 -12.99 6.16
C ALA A 439 -22.88 -12.70 5.16
N LYS A 440 -21.78 -13.43 5.27
CA LYS A 440 -20.71 -13.46 4.24
C LYS A 440 -21.08 -14.47 3.13
N PRO A 441 -20.79 -14.16 1.86
CA PRO A 441 -21.05 -15.08 0.75
C PRO A 441 -20.01 -16.22 0.68
N ALA A 442 -20.48 -17.40 0.29
CA ALA A 442 -19.72 -18.63 0.13
C ALA A 442 -18.74 -18.57 -1.08
N PRO A 443 -17.58 -19.27 -1.02
CA PRO A 443 -16.69 -19.41 -2.17
C PRO A 443 -17.17 -20.50 -3.14
N SER A 444 -17.16 -20.17 -4.43
CA SER A 444 -17.46 -21.04 -5.57
C SER A 444 -16.49 -22.23 -5.71
N PRO A 445 -16.94 -23.42 -6.16
CA PRO A 445 -16.08 -24.58 -6.33
C PRO A 445 -15.22 -24.50 -7.60
N ALA A 446 -13.97 -24.91 -7.47
CA ALA A 446 -13.00 -25.06 -8.55
C ALA A 446 -13.44 -26.15 -9.55
N LYS A 447 -13.35 -25.85 -10.84
CA LYS A 447 -13.43 -26.84 -11.91
C LYS A 447 -12.05 -27.49 -12.10
N LYS A 448 -12.08 -28.81 -12.28
CA LYS A 448 -10.98 -29.64 -12.78
C LYS A 448 -10.55 -29.20 -14.18
#